data_AF-A0A4V6D5V3-F1
#
_entry.id   AF-A0A4V6D5V3-F1
#
_cell.length_a   1.000
_cell.length_b   1.000
_cell.length_c   1.000
_cell.angle_alpha   90.00
_cell.angle_beta   90.00
_cell.angle_gamma   90.00
#
_symmetry.space_group_name_H-M   'P 1'
#
loop_
_entity.id
_entity.type
_entity.pdbx_description
1 polymer ?
#
loop_
_entity_poly.entity_id
_entity_poly.type
_entity_poly.pdbx_seq_one_letter_code
_entity_poly.pdbx_strand_id
1 'polypeptide(L)' 'MEIIVLMCWSIWISRNDIIFKGIISTVQSCLGLFRVVFTEAIYRAKDTQKILMSQWLDQHL' A
#
# COMPACT_ATOMS: atom_id res chain seq x y z
N MET A 1 8.45 -6.56 8.74
CA MET A 1 9.24 -5.40 8.26
C MET A 1 8.79 -4.94 6.88
N GLU A 2 8.52 -5.83 5.93
CA GLU A 2 8.14 -5.47 4.54
C GLU A 2 6.82 -4.69 4.43
N ILE A 3 5.78 -5.04 5.22
CA ILE A 3 4.51 -4.29 5.25
C ILE A 3 4.73 -2.83 5.65
N ILE A 4 5.59 -2.58 6.64
CA ILE A 4 5.94 -1.23 7.10
C ILE A 4 6.67 -0.47 5.99
N VAL A 5 7.60 -1.13 5.28
CA VAL A 5 8.30 -0.53 4.13
C VAL A 5 7.31 -0.13 3.03
N LEU A 6 6.31 -0.96 2.72
CA LEU A 6 5.27 -0.62 1.75
C LEU A 6 4.42 0.57 2.22
N MET A 7 4.11 0.66 3.52
CA MET A 7 3.40 1.83 4.06
C MET A 7 4.24 3.10 3.98
N CYS A 8 5.53 3.03 4.34
CA CYS A 8 6.46 4.15 4.18
C CYS A 8 6.57 4.58 2.70
N TRP A 9 6.57 3.63 1.77
CA TRP A 9 6.55 3.88 0.33
C TRP A 9 5.27 4.61 -0.12
N SER A 10 4.10 4.16 0.34
CA SER A 10 2.83 4.82 0.04
C SER A 10 2.77 6.24 0.61
N ILE A 11 3.29 6.47 1.81
CA ILE A 11 3.41 7.82 2.39
C ILE A 11 4.32 8.69 1.51
N TRP A 12 5.47 8.15 1.12
CA TRP A 12 6.45 8.88 0.30
C TRP A 12 5.86 9.31 -1.05
N ILE A 13 5.19 8.40 -1.77
CA ILE A 13 4.48 8.75 -3.02
C ILE A 13 3.39 9.79 -2.76
N SER A 14 2.57 9.60 -1.73
CA SER A 14 1.48 10.52 -1.40
C SER A 14 1.99 11.95 -1.15
N ARG A 15 3.15 12.09 -0.50
CA ARG A 15 3.80 13.40 -0.28
C ARG A 15 4.38 13.98 -1.56
N ASN A 16 4.94 13.14 -2.42
CA ASN A 16 5.47 13.58 -3.72
C ASN A 16 4.36 14.06 -4.66
N ASP A 17 3.19 13.42 -4.63
CA ASP A 17 2.05 13.85 -5.45
C ASP A 17 1.52 15.24 -5.06
N ILE A 18 1.71 15.66 -3.80
CA ILE A 18 1.45 17.06 -3.40
C ILE A 18 2.41 18.01 -4.12
N ILE A 19 3.71 17.68 -4.14
CA ILE A 19 4.77 18.56 -4.68
C ILE A 19 4.72 18.60 -6.21
N PHE A 20 4.61 17.44 -6.85
CA PHE A 20 4.77 17.32 -8.31
C PHE A 20 3.45 17.37 -9.07
N LYS A 21 2.32 17.03 -8.44
CA LYS A 21 1.00 16.96 -9.09
C LYS A 21 -0.03 17.91 -8.48
N GLY A 22 0.28 18.57 -7.37
CA GLY A 22 -0.67 19.43 -6.66
C GLY A 22 -1.87 18.68 -6.08
N ILE A 23 -1.78 17.35 -5.95
CA ILE A 23 -2.89 16.52 -5.43
C ILE A 23 -2.88 16.61 -3.90
N ILE A 24 -4.02 16.94 -3.30
CA ILE A 24 -4.17 16.96 -1.85
C ILE A 24 -4.06 15.51 -1.34
N SER A 25 -3.00 15.24 -0.58
CA SER A 25 -2.85 13.97 0.11
C SER A 25 -3.72 13.93 1.37
N THR A 26 -4.54 12.90 1.47
CA THR A 26 -5.28 12.54 2.69
C THR A 26 -4.84 11.16 3.18
N VAL A 27 -5.09 10.87 4.46
CA VAL A 27 -4.84 9.53 5.03
C VAL A 27 -5.57 8.46 4.20
N GLN A 28 -6.82 8.70 3.81
CA GLN A 28 -7.60 7.77 3.00
C GLN A 28 -6.98 7.51 1.63
N SER A 29 -6.49 8.56 0.95
CA SER A 29 -5.80 8.39 -0.34
C SER A 29 -4.50 7.59 -0.20
N CYS A 30 -3.74 7.80 0.88
CA CYS A 30 -2.52 7.05 1.16
C CYS A 30 -2.81 5.58 1.47
N LEU A 31 -3.87 5.28 2.23
CA LEU A 31 -4.31 3.90 2.50
C LEU A 31 -4.81 3.21 1.22
N GLY A 32 -5.51 3.93 0.35
CA GLY A 32 -5.90 3.43 -0.97
C GLY A 32 -4.69 3.08 -1.84
N LEU A 33 -3.68 3.95 -1.87
CA LEU A 33 -2.42 3.66 -2.56
C LEU A 33 -1.70 2.45 -1.95
N PHE A 34 -1.65 2.36 -0.62
CA PHE A 34 -1.09 1.20 0.07
C PHE A 34 -1.83 -0.09 -0.32
N ARG A 35 -3.15 -0.09 -0.37
CA ARG A 35 -3.94 -1.24 -0.81
C ARG A 35 -3.56 -1.68 -2.22
N VAL A 36 -3.40 -0.75 -3.16
CA VAL A 36 -2.97 -1.05 -4.54
C VAL A 36 -1.58 -1.70 -4.54
N VAL A 37 -0.59 -1.04 -3.93
CA VAL A 37 0.80 -1.54 -3.90
C VAL A 37 0.90 -2.89 -3.16
N PHE A 38 0.16 -3.05 -2.07
CA PHE A 38 0.11 -4.30 -1.31
C PHE A 38 -0.54 -5.43 -2.13
N THR A 39 -1.59 -5.14 -2.90
CA THR A 39 -2.21 -6.11 -3.81
C THR A 39 -1.23 -6.55 -4.92
N GLU A 40 -0.43 -5.62 -5.46
CA GLU A 40 0.65 -5.97 -6.40
C GLU A 40 1.72 -6.86 -5.76
N ALA A 41 2.04 -6.62 -4.49
CA ALA A 41 2.95 -7.47 -3.73
C ALA A 41 2.37 -8.88 -3.52
N ILE A 42 1.08 -9.00 -3.19
CA ILE A 42 0.37 -10.28 -3.10
C ILE A 42 0.44 -11.03 -4.43
N TYR A 43 0.18 -10.34 -5.55
CA TYR A 43 0.18 -10.96 -6.87
C TYR A 43 1.53 -11.65 -7.18
N ARG A 44 2.64 -11.05 -6.76
CA ARG A 44 4.01 -11.55 -6.96
C ARG A 44 4.51 -12.51 -5.87
N ALA A 45 3.78 -12.64 -4.76
CA ALA A 45 4.18 -13.50 -3.66
C ALA A 45 4.08 -14.99 -4.03
N LYS A 46 4.70 -15.86 -3.23
CA LYS A 46 4.49 -17.31 -3.35
C LYS A 46 3.06 -17.65 -2.97
N ASP A 47 2.47 -18.66 -3.62
CA ASP A 47 1.07 -19.04 -3.39
C ASP A 47 0.79 -19.40 -1.91
N THR A 48 1.76 -19.96 -1.21
CA THR A 48 1.67 -20.25 0.23
C THR A 48 1.51 -19.00 1.10
N GLN A 49 2.00 -17.84 0.64
CA GLN A 49 1.93 -16.57 1.35
C GLN A 49 0.74 -15.72 0.92
N LYS A 50 0.25 -15.89 -0.32
CA LYS A 50 -0.89 -15.13 -0.87
C LYS A 50 -2.11 -15.19 0.02
N ILE A 51 -2.48 -16.38 0.50
CA ILE A 51 -3.66 -16.57 1.35
C ILE A 51 -3.55 -15.72 2.62
N LEU A 52 -2.42 -15.82 3.32
CA LEU A 52 -2.19 -15.08 4.57
C LEU A 52 -2.15 -13.57 4.34
N MET A 53 -1.52 -13.12 3.25
CA MET A 53 -1.43 -11.70 2.92
C MET A 53 -2.80 -11.12 2.54
N SER A 54 -3.62 -11.84 1.76
CA SER A 54 -4.99 -11.41 1.43
C SER A 54 -5.86 -11.35 2.67
N GLN A 55 -5.80 -12.36 3.54
CA GLN A 55 -6.53 -12.34 4.81
C GLN A 55 -6.13 -11.16 5.70
N TRP A 56 -4.84 -10.85 5.78
CA TRP A 56 -4.37 -9.70 6.53
C TRP A 56 -4.89 -8.38 5.93
N LEU A 57 -4.88 -8.26 4.60
CA LEU A 57 -5.40 -7.09 3.89
C LEU A 57 -6.89 -6.87 4.19
N ASP A 58 -7.72 -7.90 4.02
CA ASP A 58 -9.17 -7.82 4.22
C ASP A 58 -9.56 -7.55 5.69
N GLN A 59 -8.71 -7.90 6.65
CA GLN A 59 -8.95 -7.65 8.08
C GLN A 59 -8.58 -6.23 8.53
N HIS A 60 -7.63 -5.56 7.86
CA HIS A 60 -7.04 -4.31 8.34
C HIS A 60 -7.32 -3.09 7.45
N LEU A 61 -7.87 -3.28 6.24
CA LEU A 61 -8.11 -2.23 5.23
C LEU A 61 -9.40 -2.42 4.44
#